data_AF-A0A661NIC4-F1
#
_entry.id   AF-A0A661NIC4-F1
#
_cell.length_a   1.000
_cell.length_b   1.000
_cell.length_c   1.000
_cell.angle_alpha   90.00
_cell.angle_beta   90.00
_cell.angle_gamma   90.00
#
_symmetry.space_group_name_H-M   'P 1'
#
loop_
_entity.id
_entity.type
_entity.pdbx_description
1 polymer ?
#
loop_
_entity_poly.entity_id
_entity_poly.type
_entity_poly.pdbx_seq_one_letter_code
_entity_poly.pdbx_strand_id
1 'polypeptide(L)'
;MLSDEIKARMMAAMKAKKVVEKEVLSVALGEIQTEQARSGEAMKDDGVEKILRKLVKSNRETIAVTEDEARATTLTEEVAILEALLPQTLDESQIIAALAPVAEDIKAAAADGPATGVAMKHLKSEGAAVDGKTVALAVKKMRA
;
A
#
# COMPACT_ATOMS: atom_id res chain seq x y z
N MET A 1 -3.87 12.68 12.53
CA MET A 1 -4.46 11.94 11.39
C MET A 1 -3.44 11.94 10.28
N LEU A 2 -3.33 10.84 9.54
CA LEU A 2 -2.38 10.68 8.45
C LEU A 2 -2.58 11.76 7.37
N SER A 3 -3.82 12.20 7.14
CA SER A 3 -4.14 13.31 6.23
C SER A 3 -3.46 14.64 6.61
N ASP A 4 -3.34 14.93 7.90
CA ASP A 4 -2.70 16.16 8.39
C ASP A 4 -1.19 16.09 8.21
N GLU A 5 -0.59 14.91 8.43
CA GLU A 5 0.82 14.66 8.19
C GLU A 5 1.18 14.83 6.71
N ILE A 6 0.38 14.27 5.80
CA ILE A 6 0.55 14.45 4.35
C ILE A 6 0.52 15.94 4.00
N LYS A 7 -0.42 16.70 4.56
CA LYS A 7 -0.52 18.15 4.34
C LYS A 7 0.68 18.92 4.87
N ALA A 8 1.15 18.59 6.08
CA ALA A 8 2.34 19.20 6.67
C ALA A 8 3.59 18.90 5.82
N ARG A 9 3.76 17.66 5.38
CA ARG A 9 4.88 17.22 4.54
C ARG A 9 4.83 17.86 3.15
N MET A 10 3.65 18.01 2.55
CA MET A 10 3.48 18.76 1.30
C MET A 10 3.92 20.22 1.44
N MET A 11 3.55 20.89 2.53
CA MET A 11 3.99 22.27 2.79
C MET A 11 5.51 22.35 3.03
N ALA A 12 6.09 21.37 3.70
CA ALA A 12 7.55 21.28 3.88
C ALA A 12 8.27 21.08 2.53
N ALA A 13 7.74 20.19 1.68
CA ALA A 13 8.26 19.95 0.33
C ALA A 13 8.19 21.21 -0.55
N MET A 14 7.09 21.96 -0.47
CA MET A 14 6.95 23.26 -1.14
C MET A 14 8.05 24.24 -0.70
N LYS A 15 8.28 24.39 0.61
CA LYS A 15 9.32 25.29 1.15
C LYS A 15 10.73 24.83 0.76
N ALA A 16 10.96 23.52 0.73
CA ALA A 16 12.22 22.90 0.34
C ALA A 16 12.41 22.81 -1.19
N LYS A 17 11.47 23.31 -2.00
CA LYS A 17 11.47 23.23 -3.47
C LYS A 17 11.59 21.79 -4.02
N LYS A 18 11.10 20.80 -3.27
CA LYS A 18 11.01 19.42 -3.70
C LYS A 18 9.75 19.24 -4.55
N VAL A 19 9.88 19.44 -5.86
CA VAL A 19 8.74 19.49 -6.78
C VAL A 19 7.98 18.16 -6.81
N VAL A 20 8.69 17.05 -7.00
CA VAL A 20 8.09 15.70 -7.07
C VAL A 20 7.33 15.36 -5.78
N GLU A 21 7.96 15.56 -4.61
CA GLU A 21 7.32 15.35 -3.30
C GLU A 21 6.10 16.25 -3.10
N LYS A 22 6.16 17.51 -3.50
CA LYS A 22 5.00 18.41 -3.41
C LYS A 22 3.86 17.96 -4.34
N GLU A 23 4.16 17.52 -5.55
CA GLU A 23 3.15 17.12 -6.55
C GLU A 23 2.44 15.83 -6.15
N VAL A 24 3.19 14.78 -5.81
CA VAL A 24 2.59 13.49 -5.42
C VAL A 24 1.74 13.61 -4.15
N LEU A 25 2.19 14.39 -3.16
CA LEU A 25 1.42 14.62 -1.94
C LEU A 25 0.17 15.48 -2.19
N SER A 26 0.22 16.40 -3.15
CA SER A 26 -0.96 17.17 -3.58
C SER A 26 -1.99 16.25 -4.24
N VAL A 27 -1.55 15.33 -5.10
CA VAL A 27 -2.42 14.32 -5.73
C VAL A 27 -3.05 13.42 -4.68
N ALA A 28 -2.26 12.93 -3.72
CA ALA A 28 -2.77 12.12 -2.61
C ALA A 28 -3.84 12.84 -1.78
N LEU A 29 -3.61 14.11 -1.41
CA LEU A 29 -4.61 14.93 -0.71
C LEU A 29 -5.88 15.13 -1.54
N GLY A 30 -5.74 15.32 -2.86
CA GLY A 30 -6.89 15.43 -3.77
C GLY A 30 -7.75 14.16 -3.80
N GLU A 31 -7.14 12.98 -3.87
CA GLU A 31 -7.89 11.71 -3.81
C GLU A 31 -8.58 11.54 -2.44
N ILE A 32 -7.90 11.87 -1.34
CA ILE A 32 -8.47 11.80 0.02
C ILE A 32 -9.69 12.73 0.13
N GLN A 33 -9.58 13.98 -0.33
CA GLN A 33 -10.68 14.96 -0.29
C GLN A 33 -11.86 14.52 -1.17
N THR A 34 -11.57 13.96 -2.34
CA THR A 34 -12.61 13.44 -3.26
C THR A 34 -13.39 12.31 -2.61
N GLU A 35 -12.70 11.40 -1.94
CA GLU A 35 -13.34 10.26 -1.28
C GLU A 35 -14.08 10.67 0.01
N GLN A 36 -13.55 11.66 0.76
CA GLN A 36 -14.28 12.29 1.87
C GLN A 36 -15.59 12.93 1.41
N ALA A 37 -15.55 13.67 0.30
CA ALA A 37 -16.74 14.29 -0.28
C ALA A 37 -17.78 13.25 -0.73
N ARG A 38 -17.33 12.09 -1.24
CA ARG A 38 -18.20 10.97 -1.62
C ARG A 38 -18.81 10.27 -0.41
N SER A 39 -18.02 10.04 0.64
CA SER A 39 -18.47 9.32 1.84
C SER A 39 -19.31 10.19 2.78
N GLY A 40 -19.21 11.51 2.70
CA GLY A 40 -19.86 12.45 3.62
C GLY A 40 -19.27 12.49 5.03
N GLU A 41 -18.18 11.75 5.28
CA GLU A 41 -17.51 11.64 6.57
C GLU A 41 -16.00 11.92 6.46
N ALA A 42 -15.41 12.35 7.57
CA ALA A 42 -13.97 12.49 7.68
C ALA A 42 -13.30 11.11 7.54
N MET A 43 -12.29 11.03 6.67
CA MET A 43 -11.59 9.78 6.41
C MET A 43 -10.67 9.42 7.58
N LYS A 44 -10.81 8.18 8.07
CA LYS A 44 -9.89 7.59 9.05
C LYS A 44 -8.57 7.19 8.39
N ASP A 45 -7.52 7.03 9.19
CA ASP A 45 -6.17 6.72 8.72
C ASP A 45 -6.13 5.45 7.85
N ASP A 46 -6.88 4.39 8.21
CA ASP A 46 -7.03 3.19 7.37
C ASP A 46 -7.54 3.48 5.94
N GLY A 47 -8.42 4.47 5.80
CA GLY A 47 -8.93 4.91 4.49
C GLY A 47 -7.88 5.68 3.71
N VAL A 48 -7.13 6.55 4.39
CA VAL A 48 -6.01 7.29 3.81
C VAL A 48 -4.93 6.33 3.31
N GLU A 49 -4.57 5.33 4.12
CA GLU A 49 -3.62 4.29 3.73
C GLU A 49 -4.07 3.53 2.47
N LYS A 50 -5.36 3.19 2.35
CA LYS A 50 -5.90 2.53 1.15
C LYS A 50 -5.72 3.39 -0.11
N ILE A 51 -5.92 4.71 0.00
CA ILE A 51 -5.71 5.64 -1.11
C ILE A 51 -4.23 5.70 -1.49
N LEU A 52 -3.33 5.85 -0.51
CA LEU A 52 -1.89 5.87 -0.76
C LEU A 52 -1.42 4.56 -1.41
N ARG A 53 -1.88 3.39 -0.93
CA ARG A 53 -1.58 2.08 -1.53
C ARG A 53 -2.07 1.97 -2.97
N LYS A 54 -3.26 2.51 -3.26
CA LYS A 54 -3.82 2.55 -4.62
C LYS A 54 -2.96 3.42 -5.55
N LEU A 55 -2.50 4.58 -5.10
CA LEU A 55 -1.58 5.43 -5.86
C LEU A 55 -0.24 4.74 -6.13
N VAL A 56 0.36 4.12 -5.11
CA VAL A 56 1.60 3.32 -5.26
C VAL A 56 1.42 2.24 -6.33
N LYS A 57 0.30 1.50 -6.29
CA LYS A 57 0.01 0.47 -7.29
C LYS A 57 -0.15 1.06 -8.69
N SER A 58 -0.90 2.15 -8.84
CA SER A 58 -1.12 2.83 -10.13
C SER A 58 0.20 3.33 -10.73
N ASN A 59 1.07 3.91 -9.90
CA ASN A 59 2.38 4.39 -10.34
C ASN A 59 3.28 3.22 -10.75
N ARG A 60 3.32 2.13 -9.98
CA ARG A 60 4.05 0.90 -10.36
C ARG A 60 3.57 0.28 -11.67
N GLU A 61 2.26 0.22 -11.88
CA GLU A 61 1.68 -0.25 -13.14
C GLU A 61 2.07 0.66 -14.30
N THR A 62 2.08 1.97 -14.08
CA THR A 62 2.52 2.96 -15.08
C THR A 62 4.02 2.83 -15.38
N ILE A 63 4.87 2.62 -14.37
CA ILE A 63 6.31 2.37 -14.54
C ILE A 63 6.54 1.13 -15.41
N ALA A 64 5.75 0.07 -15.23
CA ALA A 64 5.92 -1.17 -15.98
C ALA A 64 5.57 -1.06 -17.48
N VAL A 65 4.81 -0.04 -17.88
CA VAL A 65 4.35 0.15 -19.28
C VAL A 65 4.90 1.40 -19.95
N THR A 66 5.54 2.31 -19.21
CA THR A 66 6.08 3.55 -19.78
C THR A 66 7.41 3.31 -20.50
N GLU A 67 7.55 3.84 -21.70
CA GLU A 67 8.83 3.83 -22.45
C GLU A 67 9.69 5.08 -22.16
N ASP A 68 9.12 6.08 -21.47
CA ASP A 68 9.82 7.30 -21.06
C ASP A 68 10.57 7.08 -19.73
N GLU A 69 11.91 7.02 -19.81
CA GLU A 69 12.80 6.85 -18.66
C GLU A 69 12.73 8.00 -17.65
N ALA A 70 12.55 9.25 -18.11
CA ALA A 70 12.44 10.40 -17.23
C ALA A 70 11.14 10.31 -16.42
N ARG A 71 10.05 9.91 -17.08
CA ARG A 71 8.78 9.64 -16.42
C ARG A 71 8.86 8.46 -15.45
N ALA A 72 9.53 7.37 -15.84
CA ALA A 72 9.73 6.21 -14.97
C ALA A 72 10.52 6.59 -13.70
N THR A 73 11.54 7.44 -13.84
CA THR A 73 12.34 7.95 -12.73
C THR A 73 11.49 8.76 -11.76
N THR A 74 10.71 9.72 -12.27
CA THR A 74 9.80 10.52 -11.45
C THR A 74 8.78 9.63 -10.72
N LEU A 75 8.11 8.71 -11.42
CA LEU A 75 7.14 7.81 -10.81
C LEU A 75 7.77 6.90 -9.74
N THR A 76 9.04 6.50 -9.92
CA THR A 76 9.78 5.72 -8.93
C THR A 76 10.04 6.53 -7.66
N GLU A 77 10.42 7.80 -7.80
CA GLU A 77 10.57 8.73 -6.68
C GLU A 77 9.22 8.95 -5.96
N GLU A 78 8.13 9.16 -6.73
CA GLU A 78 6.78 9.29 -6.18
C GLU A 78 6.35 8.06 -5.37
N VAL A 79 6.61 6.85 -5.89
CA VAL A 79 6.34 5.59 -5.18
C VAL A 79 7.09 5.55 -3.86
N ALA A 80 8.39 5.88 -3.85
CA ALA A 80 9.19 5.88 -2.63
C ALA A 80 8.67 6.88 -1.58
N ILE A 81 8.22 8.06 -2.02
CA ILE A 81 7.64 9.09 -1.13
C ILE A 81 6.33 8.60 -0.51
N LEU A 82 5.45 8.01 -1.31
CA LEU A 82 4.18 7.46 -0.84
C LEU A 82 4.38 6.26 0.10
N GLU A 83 5.33 5.38 -0.21
CA GLU A 83 5.66 4.24 0.66
C GLU A 83 6.27 4.66 1.99
N ALA A 84 7.02 5.77 2.03
CA ALA A 84 7.53 6.33 3.27
C ALA A 84 6.44 6.88 4.21
N LEU A 85 5.19 7.02 3.73
CA LEU A 85 4.03 7.42 4.52
C LEU A 85 3.14 6.23 4.92
N LEU A 86 3.43 5.05 4.38
CA LEU A 86 2.70 3.82 4.71
C LEU A 86 3.45 3.05 5.79
N PRO A 87 2.74 2.39 6.73
CA PRO A 87 3.39 1.42 7.59
C PRO A 87 4.03 0.34 6.72
N GLN A 88 5.30 0.02 6.99
CA GLN A 88 6.04 -0.98 6.24
C GLN A 88 5.26 -2.28 6.23
N THR A 89 4.81 -2.68 5.04
CA THR A 89 4.13 -3.95 4.87
C THR A 89 5.12 -5.04 4.53
N LEU A 90 4.87 -6.23 5.08
CA LEU A 90 5.64 -7.40 4.71
C LEU A 90 5.51 -7.66 3.19
N ASP A 91 6.65 -7.89 2.54
CA ASP A 91 6.70 -8.35 1.16
C ASP A 91 6.22 -9.81 1.04
N GLU A 92 6.08 -10.33 -0.19
CA GLU A 92 5.63 -11.70 -0.42
C GLU A 92 6.47 -12.75 0.32
N SER A 93 7.80 -12.58 0.34
CA SER A 93 8.71 -13.54 0.96
C SER A 93 8.64 -13.48 2.49
N GLN A 94 8.53 -12.27 3.04
CA GLN A 94 8.32 -12.01 4.45
C GLN A 94 6.95 -12.53 4.91
N ILE A 95 5.91 -12.40 4.09
CA ILE A 95 4.59 -12.97 4.35
C ILE A 95 4.69 -14.50 4.39
N ILE A 96 5.36 -15.14 3.43
CA ILE A 96 5.53 -16.61 3.42
C ILE A 96 6.26 -17.07 4.69
N ALA A 97 7.31 -16.33 5.11
CA ALA A 97 8.05 -16.63 6.33
C ALA A 97 7.17 -16.48 7.58
N ALA A 98 6.39 -15.40 7.69
CA ALA A 98 5.46 -15.16 8.78
C ALA A 98 4.31 -16.20 8.80
N LEU A 99 3.93 -16.74 7.65
CA LEU A 99 2.91 -17.78 7.54
C LEU A 99 3.44 -19.21 7.76
N ALA A 100 4.74 -19.39 7.98
CA ALA A 100 5.32 -20.72 8.25
C ALA A 100 4.65 -21.47 9.41
N PRO A 101 4.28 -20.84 10.54
CA PRO A 101 3.60 -21.53 11.65
C PRO A 101 2.20 -22.04 11.30
N VAL A 102 1.52 -21.40 10.36
CA VAL A 102 0.16 -21.73 9.90
C VAL A 102 0.15 -22.34 8.49
N ALA A 103 1.32 -22.73 7.96
CA ALA A 103 1.46 -23.20 6.59
C ALA A 103 0.66 -24.49 6.33
N GLU A 104 0.61 -25.39 7.32
CA GLU A 104 -0.17 -26.63 7.24
C GLU A 104 -1.68 -26.33 7.18
N ASP A 105 -2.17 -25.39 7.98
CA ASP A 105 -3.57 -24.96 7.96
C ASP A 105 -3.96 -24.28 6.64
N ILE A 106 -3.05 -23.48 6.08
CA ILE A 106 -3.21 -22.82 4.78
C ILE A 106 -3.28 -23.85 3.65
N LYS A 107 -2.46 -24.91 3.70
CA LYS A 107 -2.47 -26.00 2.71
C LYS A 107 -3.70 -26.89 2.86
N ALA A 108 -4.12 -27.18 4.09
CA ALA A 108 -5.29 -28.01 4.40
C ALA A 108 -6.64 -27.32 4.12
N ALA A 109 -6.64 -25.99 3.91
CA ALA A 109 -7.84 -25.25 3.57
C ALA A 109 -8.45 -25.72 2.24
N ALA A 110 -9.78 -25.76 2.18
CA ALA A 110 -10.53 -26.28 1.04
C ALA A 110 -10.34 -25.47 -0.27
N ALA A 111 -10.00 -24.18 -0.16
CA ALA A 111 -9.81 -23.28 -1.30
C ALA A 111 -8.90 -22.08 -0.95
N ASP A 112 -8.51 -21.30 -1.96
CA ASP A 112 -7.64 -20.12 -1.80
C ASP A 112 -8.28 -19.03 -0.91
N GLY A 113 -9.60 -18.87 -0.97
CA GLY A 113 -10.34 -17.91 -0.15
C GLY A 113 -10.21 -18.18 1.35
N PRO A 114 -10.61 -19.38 1.84
CA PRO A 114 -10.39 -19.80 3.22
C PRO A 114 -8.91 -19.75 3.65
N ALA A 115 -7.99 -20.17 2.78
CA ALA A 115 -6.55 -20.13 3.05
C ALA A 115 -6.05 -18.69 3.29
N THR A 116 -6.49 -17.74 2.45
CA THR A 116 -6.20 -16.30 2.61
C THR A 116 -6.79 -15.75 3.91
N GLY A 117 -7.98 -16.25 4.30
CA GLY A 117 -8.61 -15.88 5.58
C GLY A 117 -7.79 -16.30 6.80
N VAL A 118 -7.25 -17.53 6.80
CA VAL A 118 -6.36 -18.03 7.86
C VAL A 118 -5.08 -17.20 7.91
N ALA A 119 -4.45 -16.97 6.75
CA ALA A 119 -3.24 -16.17 6.64
C ALA A 119 -3.43 -14.74 7.17
N MET A 120 -4.49 -14.04 6.72
CA MET A 120 -4.83 -12.70 7.18
C MET A 120 -5.08 -12.65 8.69
N LYS A 121 -5.76 -13.65 9.25
CA LYS A 121 -6.01 -13.72 10.70
C LYS A 121 -4.71 -13.84 11.49
N HIS A 122 -3.78 -14.68 11.03
CA HIS A 122 -2.48 -14.85 11.66
C HIS A 122 -1.63 -13.58 11.59
N LEU A 123 -1.47 -13.01 10.39
CA LEU A 123 -0.71 -11.78 10.17
C LEU A 123 -1.27 -10.60 10.97
N LYS A 124 -2.61 -10.50 11.06
CA LYS A 124 -3.27 -9.50 11.90
C LYS A 124 -3.02 -9.72 13.39
N SER A 125 -2.91 -10.98 13.84
CA SER A 125 -2.57 -11.28 15.25
C SER A 125 -1.12 -10.95 15.61
N GLU A 126 -0.22 -10.98 14.63
CA GLU A 126 1.16 -10.54 14.78
C GLU A 126 1.33 -9.01 14.68
N GLY A 127 0.24 -8.28 14.39
CA GLY A 127 0.29 -6.84 14.16
C GLY A 127 1.01 -6.46 12.87
N ALA A 128 1.21 -7.41 11.96
CA ALA A 128 1.86 -7.17 10.69
C ALA A 128 0.95 -6.35 9.77
N ALA A 129 1.45 -5.21 9.29
CA ALA A 129 0.81 -4.51 8.19
C ALA A 129 1.01 -5.35 6.91
N VAL A 130 -0.08 -5.75 6.26
CA VAL A 130 -0.01 -6.63 5.09
C VAL A 130 -1.00 -6.17 4.01
N ASP A 131 -0.58 -6.28 2.76
CA ASP A 131 -1.47 -6.05 1.62
C ASP A 131 -2.22 -7.34 1.27
N GLY A 132 -3.55 -7.29 1.24
CA GLY A 132 -4.36 -8.48 1.02
C GLY A 132 -4.17 -9.16 -0.33
N LYS A 133 -3.76 -8.43 -1.37
CA LYS A 133 -3.40 -9.04 -2.66
C LYS A 133 -2.07 -9.77 -2.55
N THR A 134 -1.09 -9.20 -1.87
CA THR A 134 0.20 -9.86 -1.62
C THR A 134 0.02 -11.11 -0.76
N VAL A 135 -0.85 -11.07 0.25
CA VAL A 135 -1.19 -12.26 1.06
C VAL A 135 -1.85 -13.34 0.19
N ALA A 136 -2.78 -12.98 -0.69
CA ALA A 136 -3.42 -13.94 -1.58
C ALA A 136 -2.42 -14.58 -2.57
N LEU A 137 -1.48 -13.78 -3.11
CA LEU A 137 -0.40 -14.29 -3.97
C LEU A 137 0.54 -15.23 -3.21
N ALA A 138 0.97 -14.84 -2.01
CA ALA A 138 1.81 -15.66 -1.14
C ALA A 138 1.14 -16.99 -0.79
N VAL A 139 -0.14 -16.96 -0.37
CA VAL A 139 -0.94 -18.16 -0.07
C VAL A 139 -1.05 -19.06 -1.29
N LYS A 140 -1.34 -18.49 -2.48
CA LYS A 140 -1.42 -19.27 -3.72
C LYS A 140 -0.09 -19.97 -4.03
N LYS A 141 1.04 -19.31 -3.77
CA LYS A 141 2.38 -19.88 -3.96
C LYS A 141 2.75 -20.94 -2.92
N MET A 142 2.25 -20.82 -1.69
CA MET A 142 2.41 -21.83 -0.64
C MET A 142 1.58 -23.10 -0.87
N ARG A 143 0.49 -22.99 -1.66
CA ARG A 143 -0.41 -24.10 -2.02
C ARG A 143 -0.12 -24.72 -3.39
N ALA A 144 0.64 -24.03 -4.24
CA ALA A 144 1.12 -24.54 -5.53
C ALA A 144 2.20 -25.59 -5.35
#